data_AF-A0A4Z0P1A2-F1
#
_entry.id   AF-A0A4Z0P1A2-F1
#
_cell.length_a   1.000
_cell.length_b   1.000
_cell.length_c   1.000
_cell.angle_alpha   90.00
_cell.angle_beta   90.00
_cell.angle_gamma   90.00
#
_symmetry.space_group_name_H-M   'P 1'
#
loop_
_entity.id
_entity.type
_entity.pdbx_description
1 polymer ?
#
loop_
_entity_poly.entity_id
_entity_poly.type
_entity_poly.pdbx_seq_one_letter_code
_entity_poly.pdbx_strand_id
1 'polypeptide(L)'
;MATDALLSRLRTLGQQLEETHTAGDVGSAAPLTQAREFLLTHLLQEPTLPYRGAELLELLSPSPHTHWRWEQERELVLEGLTLLHQIWRGRRR
;
A
#
# COMPACT_ATOMS: atom_id res chain seq x y z
N MET A 1 -14.40 15.58 -0.62
CA MET A 1 -13.84 15.68 -1.97
C MET A 1 -12.45 15.04 -2.06
N ALA A 2 -11.39 15.59 -1.45
CA ALA A 2 -10.04 15.01 -1.55
C ALA A 2 -9.94 13.56 -1.02
N THR A 3 -10.52 13.27 0.15
CA THR A 3 -10.48 11.92 0.75
C THR A 3 -11.28 10.87 -0.04
N ASP A 4 -12.37 11.26 -0.71
CA ASP A 4 -13.15 10.34 -1.56
C ASP A 4 -12.34 9.88 -2.78
N ALA A 5 -11.64 10.82 -3.42
CA ALA A 5 -10.75 10.52 -4.54
C ALA A 5 -9.60 9.60 -4.11
N LEU A 6 -9.00 9.84 -2.94
CA LEU A 6 -7.96 8.99 -2.37
C LEU A 6 -8.47 7.59 -2.03
N LEU A 7 -9.67 7.46 -1.43
CA LEU A 7 -10.29 6.17 -1.15
C LEU A 7 -10.63 5.41 -2.44
N SER A 8 -11.08 6.11 -3.48
CA SER A 8 -11.31 5.53 -4.80
C SER A 8 -10.00 5.00 -5.39
N ARG A 9 -8.93 5.82 -5.35
CA ARG A 9 -7.60 5.42 -5.84
C ARG A 9 -7.04 4.23 -5.09
N LEU A 10 -7.15 4.21 -3.76
CA LEU A 10 -6.75 3.08 -2.91
C LEU A 10 -7.44 1.79 -3.35
N ARG A 11 -8.76 1.83 -3.56
CA ARG A 11 -9.53 0.65 -4.01
C ARG A 11 -9.10 0.17 -5.38
N THR A 12 -8.92 1.08 -6.33
CA THR A 12 -8.45 0.75 -7.68
C THR A 12 -7.08 0.08 -7.63
N LEU A 13 -6.15 0.60 -6.83
CA LEU A 13 -4.81 0.01 -6.67
C LEU A 13 -4.88 -1.38 -6.03
N GLY A 14 -5.69 -1.56 -4.98
CA GLY A 14 -5.90 -2.85 -4.35
C GLY A 14 -6.45 -3.88 -5.34
N GLN A 15 -7.49 -3.52 -6.09
CA GLN A 15 -8.08 -4.40 -7.10
C GLN A 15 -7.09 -4.76 -8.21
N GLN A 16 -6.39 -3.78 -8.78
CA GLN A 16 -5.38 -4.03 -9.83
C GLN A 16 -4.27 -4.95 -9.33
N LEU A 17 -3.83 -4.78 -8.08
CA LEU A 17 -2.81 -5.61 -7.48
C LEU A 17 -3.30 -7.03 -7.17
N GLU A 18 -4.57 -7.19 -6.78
CA GLU A 18 -5.18 -8.50 -6.57
C GLU A 18 -5.29 -9.30 -7.86
N GLU A 19 -5.66 -8.64 -8.96
CA GLU A 19 -5.83 -9.21 -10.31
C GLU A 19 -4.49 -9.47 -11.02
N THR A 20 -3.42 -8.76 -10.66
CA THR A 20 -2.08 -8.96 -11.22
C THR A 20 -1.46 -10.18 -10.57
N HIS A 21 -1.09 -11.21 -11.34
CA HIS A 21 -0.50 -12.46 -10.81
C HIS A 21 0.92 -12.71 -11.29
N THR A 22 1.56 -11.74 -11.94
CA THR A 22 2.81 -11.97 -12.69
C THR A 22 3.94 -11.10 -12.16
N ALA A 23 5.06 -11.75 -11.81
CA ALA A 23 6.30 -11.09 -11.38
C ALA A 23 7.02 -10.29 -12.48
N GLY A 24 6.50 -10.29 -13.71
CA GLY A 24 6.98 -9.43 -14.82
C GLY A 24 6.53 -7.97 -14.70
N ASP A 25 5.78 -7.65 -13.65
CA ASP A 25 5.26 -6.32 -13.36
C ASP A 25 6.35 -5.43 -12.74
N VAL A 26 7.24 -4.91 -13.59
CA VAL A 26 8.41 -4.12 -13.18
C VAL A 26 8.37 -2.73 -13.80
N GLY A 27 8.67 -1.71 -13.00
CA GLY A 27 8.73 -0.30 -13.42
C GLY A 27 7.67 0.57 -12.73
N SER A 28 7.72 1.88 -12.96
CA SER A 28 6.82 2.85 -12.30
C SER A 28 5.34 2.71 -12.70
N ALA A 29 5.05 2.05 -13.81
CA ALA A 29 3.69 1.76 -14.25
C ALA A 29 3.10 0.49 -13.59
N ALA A 30 3.94 -0.32 -12.94
CA ALA A 30 3.55 -1.59 -12.37
C ALA A 30 2.56 -1.40 -11.20
N PRO A 31 1.38 -2.05 -11.20
CA PRO A 31 0.45 -2.06 -10.07
C PRO A 31 1.11 -2.20 -8.70
N LEU A 32 2.07 -3.12 -8.53
CA LEU A 32 2.74 -3.31 -7.25
C LEU A 32 3.56 -2.07 -6.85
N THR A 33 4.31 -1.50 -7.79
CA THR A 33 5.13 -0.30 -7.54
C THR A 33 4.24 0.90 -7.21
N GLN A 34 3.17 1.13 -7.98
CA GLN A 34 2.23 2.22 -7.73
C GLN A 34 1.52 2.07 -6.38
N ALA A 35 1.11 0.85 -6.03
CA ALA A 35 0.45 0.57 -4.76
C ALA A 35 1.39 0.80 -3.57
N ARG A 36 2.65 0.35 -3.67
CA ARG A 36 3.68 0.59 -2.65
C ARG A 36 3.97 2.07 -2.47
N GLU A 37 4.22 2.81 -3.56
CA GLU A 37 4.49 4.24 -3.49
C GLU A 37 3.33 5.03 -2.90
N PHE A 38 2.10 4.69 -3.32
CA PHE A 38 0.88 5.26 -2.76
C PHE A 38 0.78 4.99 -1.27
N LEU A 39 1.01 3.74 -0.85
CA LEU A 39 0.98 3.35 0.55
C LEU A 39 2.01 4.13 1.36
N LEU A 40 3.29 4.11 0.97
CA LEU A 40 4.36 4.79 1.70
C LEU A 40 4.08 6.29 1.84
N THR A 41 3.61 6.94 0.76
CA THR A 41 3.29 8.37 0.76
C THR A 41 2.21 8.72 1.77
N HIS A 42 1.14 7.93 1.84
CA HIS A 42 -0.01 8.25 2.67
C HIS A 42 0.11 7.73 4.09
N LEU A 43 0.63 6.51 4.27
CA LEU A 43 0.75 5.86 5.56
C LEU A 43 1.75 6.60 6.47
N LEU A 44 2.83 7.17 5.93
CA LEU A 44 3.76 8.05 6.66
C LEU A 44 3.12 9.35 7.16
N GLN A 45 2.05 9.81 6.51
CA GLN A 45 1.35 11.04 6.88
C GLN A 45 0.27 10.80 7.94
N GLU A 46 0.04 9.55 8.35
CA GLU A 46 -1.01 9.22 9.31
C GLU A 46 -0.60 9.55 10.76
N PRO A 47 -1.21 10.55 11.42
CA PRO A 47 -0.85 10.92 12.81
C PRO A 47 -1.18 9.84 13.84
N THR A 48 -2.11 8.95 13.51
CA THR A 48 -2.58 7.85 14.38
C THR A 48 -2.24 6.51 13.75
N LEU A 49 -0.98 6.34 13.35
CA LEU A 49 -0.53 5.10 12.73
C LEU A 49 -0.48 3.98 13.79
N PRO A 50 -1.24 2.89 13.63
CA PRO A 50 -1.14 1.74 14.53
C PRO A 50 0.22 1.06 14.39
N TYR A 51 0.63 0.29 15.40
CA TYR A 51 1.92 -0.42 15.41
C TYR A 51 2.16 -1.24 14.14
N ARG A 52 1.14 -1.98 13.68
CA ARG A 52 1.24 -2.75 12.43
C ARG A 52 1.48 -1.89 11.19
N GLY A 53 0.93 -0.66 11.17
CA GLY A 53 1.22 0.28 10.10
C GLY A 53 2.68 0.75 10.10
N ALA A 54 3.26 0.98 11.28
CA ALA A 54 4.68 1.31 11.40
C ALA A 54 5.59 0.16 10.95
N GLU A 55 5.25 -1.08 11.31
CA GLU A 55 5.95 -2.28 10.86
C GLU A 55 5.90 -2.44 9.33
N LEU A 56 4.71 -2.23 8.72
CA LEU A 56 4.56 -2.29 7.27
C LEU A 56 5.40 -1.22 6.55
N LEU A 57 5.52 -0.01 7.12
CA LEU A 57 6.42 1.01 6.58
C LEU A 57 7.88 0.56 6.60
N GLU A 58 8.32 -0.07 7.69
CA GLU A 58 9.69 -0.58 7.80
C GLU A 58 9.96 -1.71 6.81
N LEU A 59 9.03 -2.67 6.70
CA LEU A 59 9.16 -3.81 5.78
C LEU A 59 9.13 -3.41 4.30
N LEU A 60 8.30 -2.42 3.95
CA LEU A 60 8.12 -1.97 2.56
C LEU A 60 9.05 -0.83 2.15
N SER A 61 9.77 -0.22 3.10
CA SER A 61 10.76 0.80 2.79
C SER A 61 11.91 0.19 1.97
N PRO A 62 12.40 0.89 0.93
CA PRO A 62 13.52 0.41 0.15
C PRO A 62 14.75 0.15 1.04
N SER A 63 15.18 -1.11 1.12
CA SER A 63 16.34 -1.52 1.92
C SER A 63 17.27 -2.39 1.07
N PRO A 64 18.59 -2.14 1.10
CA PRO A 64 19.57 -2.96 0.38
C PRO A 64 19.71 -4.37 0.99
N HIS A 65 19.12 -4.63 2.15
CA HIS A 65 19.20 -5.90 2.86
C HIS A 65 17.89 -6.71 2.80
N THR A 66 16.82 -6.10 2.31
CA THR A 66 15.49 -6.71 2.27
C THR A 66 15.08 -6.93 0.83
N HIS A 67 15.08 -8.19 0.40
CA HIS A 67 14.62 -8.59 -0.92
C HIS A 67 13.38 -9.48 -0.78
N TRP A 68 12.22 -8.86 -0.91
CA TRP A 68 10.97 -9.60 -0.94
C TRP A 68 10.81 -10.34 -2.27
N ARG A 69 10.22 -11.53 -2.21
CA ARG A 69 9.61 -12.10 -3.41
C ARG A 69 8.41 -11.25 -3.78
N TRP A 70 8.12 -11.15 -5.07
CA TRP A 70 7.00 -10.37 -5.58
C TRP A 70 5.67 -10.70 -4.87
N GLU A 71 5.40 -11.98 -4.60
CA GLU A 71 4.18 -12.42 -3.88
C GLU A 71 4.14 -11.90 -2.44
N GLN A 72 5.27 -11.96 -1.72
CA GLN A 72 5.37 -11.47 -0.34
C GLN A 72 5.20 -9.97 -0.27
N GLU A 73 5.84 -9.23 -1.19
CA GLU A 73 5.68 -7.79 -1.28
C GLU A 73 4.23 -7.41 -1.61
N ARG A 74 3.60 -8.12 -2.55
CA ARG A 74 2.18 -7.95 -2.87
C ARG A 74 1.30 -8.13 -1.63
N GLU A 75 1.50 -9.17 -0.84
CA GLU A 75 0.72 -9.42 0.38
C GLU A 75 0.88 -8.29 1.40
N LEU A 76 2.12 -7.86 1.66
CA LEU A 76 2.41 -6.74 2.57
C LEU A 76 1.76 -5.42 2.08
N VAL A 77 1.82 -5.15 0.77
CA VAL A 77 1.19 -3.96 0.19
C VAL A 77 -0.33 -4.02 0.31
N LEU A 78 -0.96 -5.16 0.02
CA LEU A 78 -2.41 -5.34 0.17
C LEU A 78 -2.87 -5.18 1.62
N GLU A 79 -2.09 -5.71 2.56
CA GLU A 79 -2.33 -5.51 3.99
C GLU A 79 -2.28 -4.02 4.36
N GLY A 80 -1.24 -3.31 3.90
CA GLY A 80 -1.10 -1.88 4.10
C GLY A 80 -2.26 -1.07 3.52
N LEU A 81 -2.69 -1.38 2.29
CA LEU A 81 -3.84 -0.70 1.66
C LEU A 81 -5.12 -0.93 2.48
N THR A 82 -5.33 -2.14 2.97
CA THR A 82 -6.47 -2.48 3.83
C THR A 82 -6.45 -1.68 5.12
N LEU A 83 -5.30 -1.59 5.79
CA LEU A 83 -5.10 -0.84 7.01
C LEU A 83 -5.34 0.67 6.79
N LEU A 84 -4.78 1.23 5.71
CA LEU A 84 -4.98 2.64 5.34
C LEU A 84 -6.47 2.94 5.06
N HIS A 85 -7.16 2.04 4.37
CA HIS A 85 -8.61 2.16 4.14
C HIS A 85 -9.40 2.15 5.45
N GLN A 86 -9.04 1.31 6.41
CA GLN A 86 -9.67 1.27 7.74
C GLN A 86 -9.43 2.56 8.51
N ILE A 87 -8.21 3.10 8.52
CA ILE A 87 -7.86 4.37 9.18
C ILE A 87 -8.71 5.52 8.60
N TRP A 88 -8.74 5.65 7.28
CA TRP A 88 -9.49 6.72 6.61
C TRP A 88 -11.00 6.58 6.76
N ARG A 89 -11.53 5.35 6.79
CA ARG A 89 -12.95 5.13 7.10
C ARG A 89 -13.27 5.43 8.56
N GLY A 90 -12.38 5.10 9.49
CA GLY A 90 -12.53 5.39 10.92
C GLY A 90 -12.66 6.88 11.20
N ARG A 91 -11.90 7.72 10.48
CA ARG A 91 -11.98 9.20 10.61
C ARG A 91 -13.24 9.84 10.06
N ARG A 92 -14.06 9.11 9.30
CA ARG A 92 -15.33 9.62 8.77
C ARG A 92 -16.52 9.41 9.70
N ARG A 93 -16.33 8.67 10.79
CA ARG A 93 -17.34 8.50 11.84
C ARG A 93 -17.13 9.54 12.92
#